data_AF-A0A2E7A0T5-F1
#
_entry.id   AF-A0A2E7A0T5-F1
#
_cell.length_a   1.000
_cell.length_b   1.000
_cell.length_c   1.000
_cell.angle_alpha   90.00
_cell.angle_beta   90.00
_cell.angle_gamma   90.00
#
_symmetry.space_group_name_H-M   'P 1'
#
loop_
_entity.id
_entity.type
_entity.pdbx_description
1 polymer ?
#
loop_
_entity_poly.entity_id
_entity_poly.type
_entity_poly.pdbx_seq_one_letter_code
_entity_poly.pdbx_strand_id
1 'polypeptide(L)'
;MSSGSSMPHLRRLLILLPVLLGACGVESTFTGEDPAQLWRALQAVAEAPTYDEGDVTKRWTVVENIVDVDNVDWRIDITRHLKRLLRRPGAKPLYEERHWRFEIQLLHEDPPRVRFICIDPAIPTKVQYEGDRFFAEVRSLLSGYPRPAHLENSVDASPD
;
A
#
# COMPACT_ATOMS: atom_id res chain seq x y z
N MET A 1 -10.41 -69.90 17.92
CA MET A 1 -11.09 -69.33 16.74
C MET A 1 -12.00 -68.22 17.24
N SER A 2 -11.60 -66.95 17.09
CA SER A 2 -12.00 -66.03 16.00
C SER A 2 -13.45 -65.57 16.18
N SER A 3 -13.84 -64.29 16.20
CA SER A 3 -13.27 -62.99 15.83
C SER A 3 -14.17 -61.93 16.51
N GLY A 4 -13.69 -60.79 17.04
CA GLY A 4 -13.53 -59.52 16.30
C GLY A 4 -14.86 -58.76 16.17
N SER A 5 -15.01 -57.45 16.36
CA SER A 5 -14.12 -56.32 16.65
C SER A 5 -15.04 -55.17 17.10
N SER A 6 -14.73 -54.48 18.21
CA SER A 6 -15.48 -53.29 18.66
C SER A 6 -14.95 -52.05 17.94
N MET A 7 -15.82 -51.31 17.26
CA MET A 7 -15.51 -50.06 16.57
C MET A 7 -15.21 -48.94 17.58
N PRO A 8 -14.04 -48.26 17.50
CA PRO A 8 -13.84 -47.03 18.26
C PRO A 8 -14.52 -45.86 17.55
N HIS A 9 -15.36 -45.16 18.32
CA HIS A 9 -16.00 -43.90 17.99
C HIS A 9 -14.99 -42.90 17.43
N LEU A 10 -15.16 -42.57 16.15
CA LEU A 10 -14.42 -41.54 15.42
C LEU A 10 -14.76 -40.17 16.03
N ARG A 11 -13.98 -39.75 17.03
CA ARG A 11 -13.98 -38.42 17.62
C ARG A 11 -13.53 -37.43 16.54
N ARG A 12 -14.49 -36.92 15.75
CA ARG A 12 -14.26 -35.83 14.79
C ARG A 12 -13.97 -34.56 15.59
N LEU A 13 -12.68 -34.29 15.80
CA LEU A 13 -12.17 -33.02 16.29
C LEU A 13 -12.42 -31.98 15.18
N LEU A 14 -13.53 -31.25 15.29
CA LEU A 14 -13.80 -30.08 14.45
C LEU A 14 -12.83 -28.97 14.90
N ILE A 15 -11.70 -28.84 14.21
CA ILE A 15 -10.81 -27.70 14.39
C ILE A 15 -11.52 -26.50 13.74
N LEU A 16 -12.20 -25.70 14.57
CA LEU A 16 -12.62 -24.35 14.22
C LEU A 16 -11.35 -23.52 14.01
N LEU A 17 -10.91 -23.41 12.75
CA LEU A 17 -9.89 -22.46 12.35
C LEU A 17 -10.57 -21.07 12.36
N PRO A 18 -10.21 -20.15 13.27
CA PRO A 18 -10.71 -18.79 13.16
C PRO A 18 -10.11 -18.20 11.88
N VAL A 19 -10.97 -18.01 10.87
CA VAL A 19 -10.63 -17.20 9.71
C VAL A 19 -10.45 -15.79 10.25
N LEU A 20 -9.21 -15.42 10.52
CA LEU A 20 -8.82 -14.04 10.76
C LEU A 20 -9.23 -13.26 9.52
N LEU A 21 -10.36 -12.56 9.62
CA LEU A 21 -10.72 -11.42 8.78
C LEU A 21 -9.76 -10.28 9.13
N GLY A 22 -8.47 -10.50 8.91
CA GLY A 22 -7.47 -9.45 8.96
C GLY A 22 -7.72 -8.55 7.76
N ALA A 23 -7.93 -7.25 8.01
CA ALA A 23 -7.84 -6.26 6.95
C ALA A 23 -6.53 -6.52 6.19
N CYS A 24 -6.61 -6.61 4.86
CA CYS A 24 -5.43 -6.91 4.06
C CYS A 24 -4.49 -5.71 4.17
N GLY A 25 -3.34 -5.91 4.81
CA GLY A 25 -2.42 -4.84 5.11
C GLY A 25 -1.00 -5.35 5.23
N VAL A 26 -0.06 -4.41 5.15
CA VAL A 26 1.36 -4.64 5.30
C VAL A 26 1.93 -3.64 6.27
N GLU A 27 3.03 -4.01 6.93
CA GLU A 27 3.64 -3.19 7.95
C GLU A 27 5.13 -3.03 7.69
N SER A 28 5.68 -1.90 8.13
CA SER A 28 7.11 -1.65 8.09
C SER A 28 7.58 -1.01 9.39
N THR A 29 8.74 -1.46 9.88
CA THR A 29 9.45 -0.85 11.00
C THR A 29 10.44 0.20 10.49
N PHE A 30 10.57 1.31 11.20
CA PHE A 30 11.51 2.39 10.88
C PHE A 30 12.42 2.62 12.09
N THR A 31 13.70 2.26 11.98
CA THR A 31 14.64 2.33 13.11
C THR A 31 15.54 3.56 12.97
N GLY A 32 15.70 4.31 14.06
CA GLY A 32 16.59 5.48 14.11
C GLY A 32 16.00 6.78 13.56
N GLU A 33 14.74 6.76 13.13
CA GLU A 33 14.01 7.93 12.64
C GLU A 33 13.27 8.63 13.78
N ASP A 34 13.28 9.96 13.79
CA ASP A 34 12.41 10.75 14.66
C ASP A 34 10.94 10.57 14.24
N PRO A 35 10.00 10.24 15.16
CA PRO A 35 8.60 10.00 14.81
C PRO A 35 7.93 11.18 14.10
N ALA A 36 8.28 12.43 14.44
CA ALA A 36 7.70 13.60 13.77
C ALA A 36 8.29 13.81 12.35
N GLN A 37 9.56 13.48 12.13
CA GLN A 37 10.14 13.42 10.80
C GLN A 37 9.51 12.30 9.95
N LEU A 38 9.36 11.10 10.50
CA LEU A 38 8.68 9.98 9.85
C LEU A 38 7.25 10.36 9.47
N TRP A 39 6.49 10.98 10.37
CA TRP A 39 5.12 11.42 10.09
C TRP A 39 5.02 12.43 8.95
N ARG A 40 5.94 13.41 8.89
CA ARG A 40 6.00 14.35 7.77
C ARG A 40 6.35 13.67 6.45
N ALA A 41 7.23 12.67 6.49
CA ALA A 41 7.56 11.88 5.30
C ALA A 41 6.36 11.06 4.81
N LEU A 42 5.59 10.45 5.73
CA LEU A 42 4.36 9.73 5.39
C LEU A 42 3.34 10.64 4.71
N GLN A 43 3.11 11.83 5.26
CA GLN A 43 2.23 12.84 4.65
C GLN A 43 2.70 13.27 3.26
N ALA A 44 4.00 13.58 3.11
CA ALA A 44 4.54 14.01 1.82
C ALA A 44 4.40 12.95 0.72
N VAL A 45 4.58 11.67 1.05
CA VAL A 45 4.39 10.55 0.12
C VAL A 45 2.90 10.30 -0.17
N ALA A 46 2.02 10.51 0.82
CA ALA A 46 0.58 10.41 0.62
C ALA A 46 0.07 11.49 -0.36
N GLU A 47 0.51 12.73 -0.19
CA GLU A 47 0.09 13.89 -0.99
C GLU A 47 0.64 13.87 -2.41
N ALA A 48 1.92 13.50 -2.57
CA ALA A 48 2.62 13.54 -3.85
C ALA A 48 3.28 12.19 -4.18
N PRO A 49 2.49 11.14 -4.43
CA PRO A 49 3.00 9.80 -4.68
C PRO A 49 3.68 9.69 -6.05
N THR A 50 4.80 8.98 -6.11
CA THR A 50 5.52 8.74 -7.35
C THR A 50 5.17 7.36 -7.91
N TYR A 51 4.69 7.35 -9.15
CA TYR A 51 4.44 6.13 -9.94
C TYR A 51 5.33 6.06 -11.19
N ASP A 52 6.52 6.65 -11.12
CA ASP A 52 7.50 6.63 -12.20
C ASP A 52 8.19 5.25 -12.28
N GLU A 53 7.47 4.29 -12.87
CA GLU A 53 8.12 3.11 -13.43
C GLU A 53 8.97 3.60 -14.62
N GLY A 54 10.28 3.38 -14.59
CA GLY A 54 11.24 3.90 -15.59
C GLY A 54 10.99 3.49 -17.05
N ASP A 55 9.93 2.71 -17.31
CA ASP A 55 9.35 2.47 -18.63
C ASP A 55 8.09 3.33 -18.81
N VAL A 56 8.21 4.41 -19.58
CA VAL A 56 7.10 5.34 -19.90
C VAL A 56 5.89 4.65 -20.54
N THR A 57 6.05 3.47 -21.13
CA THR A 57 4.96 2.70 -21.75
C THR A 57 4.13 1.89 -20.75
N LYS A 58 4.55 1.85 -19.48
CA LYS A 58 3.91 1.10 -18.40
C LYS A 58 3.51 1.94 -17.19
N ARG A 59 3.93 3.20 -17.19
CA ARG A 59 3.74 4.17 -16.10
C ARG A 59 2.26 4.35 -15.74
N TRP A 60 1.98 4.34 -14.43
CA TRP A 60 0.68 4.78 -13.91
C TRP A 60 0.66 6.29 -13.78
N THR A 61 -0.44 6.89 -14.20
CA THR A 61 -0.75 8.30 -13.98
C THR A 61 -1.77 8.40 -12.87
N VAL A 62 -1.47 9.25 -11.87
CA VAL A 62 -2.42 9.62 -10.83
C VAL A 62 -3.45 10.57 -11.44
N VAL A 63 -4.70 10.14 -11.49
CA VAL A 63 -5.82 10.95 -11.99
C VAL A 63 -6.48 11.70 -10.85
N GLU A 64 -6.59 11.07 -9.68
CA GLU A 64 -7.17 11.65 -8.47
C GLU A 64 -6.40 11.13 -7.26
N ASN A 65 -6.14 12.01 -6.30
CA ASN A 65 -5.50 11.69 -5.03
C ASN A 65 -6.15 12.51 -3.92
N ILE A 66 -7.08 11.89 -3.20
CA ILE A 66 -7.73 12.48 -2.02
C ILE A 66 -7.01 11.94 -0.80
N VAL A 67 -6.48 12.85 0.02
CA VAL A 67 -5.72 12.55 1.24
C VAL A 67 -6.39 13.29 2.39
N ASP A 68 -6.75 12.55 3.42
CA ASP A 68 -7.27 13.09 4.67
C ASP A 68 -6.32 12.71 5.81
N VAL A 69 -5.92 13.70 6.62
CA VAL A 69 -4.89 13.54 7.64
C VAL A 69 -5.50 13.75 9.02
N ASP A 70 -5.55 12.68 9.80
CA ASP A 70 -5.93 12.69 11.20
C ASP A 70 -4.68 12.73 12.08
N ASN A 71 -4.34 13.94 12.56
CA ASN A 71 -3.19 14.14 13.44
C ASN A 71 -3.44 13.67 14.89
N VAL A 72 -4.69 13.39 15.27
CA VAL A 72 -5.01 12.86 16.61
C VAL A 72 -4.72 11.37 16.64
N ASP A 73 -5.18 10.64 15.63
CA ASP A 73 -5.01 9.19 15.50
C ASP A 73 -3.70 8.80 14.78
N TRP A 74 -2.94 9.78 14.27
CA TRP A 74 -1.76 9.58 13.41
C TRP A 74 -2.08 8.64 12.24
N ARG A 75 -3.21 8.94 11.61
CA ARG A 75 -3.80 8.19 10.50
C ARG A 75 -3.89 9.08 9.26
N ILE A 76 -3.63 8.48 8.09
CA ILE A 76 -3.85 9.10 6.79
C ILE A 76 -4.78 8.21 5.99
N ASP A 77 -5.94 8.72 5.62
CA ASP A 77 -6.90 8.05 4.75
C ASP A 77 -6.71 8.50 3.31
N ILE A 78 -6.54 7.55 2.39
CA ILE A 78 -6.18 7.84 1.01
C ILE A 78 -7.17 7.16 0.06
N THR A 79 -7.78 7.95 -0.82
CA THR A 79 -8.51 7.47 -1.99
C THR A 79 -7.80 7.92 -3.26
N ARG A 80 -7.38 6.97 -4.09
CA ARG A 80 -6.54 7.24 -5.26
C ARG A 80 -7.04 6.53 -6.50
N HIS A 81 -7.09 7.27 -7.60
CA HIS A 81 -7.41 6.75 -8.92
C HIS A 81 -6.17 6.82 -9.81
N LEU A 82 -5.77 5.68 -10.35
CA LEU A 82 -4.66 5.54 -11.29
C LEU A 82 -5.17 5.07 -12.65
N LYS A 83 -4.57 5.57 -13.72
CA LYS A 83 -4.77 5.07 -15.09
C LYS A 83 -3.45 4.78 -15.76
N ARG A 84 -3.44 3.79 -16.66
CA ARG A 84 -2.31 3.61 -17.59
C ARG A 84 -2.76 3.10 -18.95
N LEU A 85 -1.90 3.33 -19.94
CA LEU A 85 -2.02 2.76 -21.28
C LEU A 85 -0.81 1.87 -21.55
N LEU A 86 -1.02 0.55 -21.54
CA LEU A 86 0.00 -0.42 -21.89
C LEU A 86 0.10 -0.58 -23.40
N ARG A 87 1.28 -0.33 -23.96
CA ARG A 87 1.59 -0.59 -25.37
C ARG A 87 2.61 -1.72 -25.48
N ARG A 88 2.20 -2.83 -26.10
CA ARG A 88 3.09 -3.97 -26.40
C ARG A 88 3.23 -4.11 -27.93
N PRO A 89 4.44 -4.35 -28.45
CA PRO A 89 4.64 -4.60 -29.88
C PRO A 89 3.70 -5.71 -30.39
N GLY A 90 3.00 -5.45 -31.49
CA GLY A 90 2.09 -6.42 -32.12
C GLY A 90 0.75 -6.65 -31.41
N ALA A 91 0.48 -5.98 -30.28
CA ALA A 91 -0.79 -6.07 -29.56
C ALA A 91 -1.56 -4.74 -29.61
N LYS A 92 -2.89 -4.82 -29.47
CA LYS A 92 -3.71 -3.62 -29.27
C LYS A 92 -3.35 -2.96 -27.93
N PRO A 93 -3.35 -1.62 -27.86
CA PRO A 93 -3.15 -0.91 -26.59
C PRO A 93 -4.18 -1.36 -25.55
N LEU A 94 -3.73 -1.55 -24.31
CA LEU A 94 -4.58 -1.94 -23.19
C LEU A 94 -4.68 -0.78 -22.20
N TYR A 95 -5.91 -0.30 -22.02
CA TYR A 95 -6.24 0.70 -21.01
C TYR A 95 -6.54 0.00 -19.69
N GLU A 96 -5.91 0.44 -18.62
CA GLU A 96 -6.17 -0.07 -17.27
C GLU A 96 -6.43 1.08 -16.30
N GLU A 97 -7.35 0.84 -15.38
CA GLU A 97 -7.67 1.74 -14.28
C GLU A 97 -7.50 0.99 -12.95
N ARG A 98 -7.12 1.71 -11.89
CA ARG A 98 -7.08 1.19 -10.53
C ARG A 98 -7.63 2.23 -9.57
N HIS A 99 -8.53 1.79 -8.71
CA HIS A 99 -8.99 2.56 -7.56
C HIS A 99 -8.39 1.93 -6.31
N TRP A 100 -7.81 2.77 -5.47
CA TRP A 100 -7.22 2.39 -4.21
C TRP A 100 -7.93 3.16 -3.11
N ARG A 101 -8.34 2.45 -2.06
CA ARG A 101 -8.71 3.04 -0.78
C ARG A 101 -7.90 2.35 0.30
N PHE A 102 -7.08 3.11 1.01
CA PHE A 102 -6.19 2.57 2.02
C PHE A 102 -5.88 3.61 3.11
N GLU A 103 -5.48 3.08 4.25
CA GLU A 103 -5.11 3.81 5.45
C GLU A 103 -3.60 3.63 5.69
N ILE A 104 -2.94 4.71 6.12
CA ILE A 104 -1.59 4.69 6.69
C ILE A 104 -1.70 5.06 8.16
N GLN A 105 -1.18 4.22 9.05
CA GLN A 105 -1.21 4.47 10.49
C GLN A 105 0.20 4.42 11.08
N LEU A 106 0.61 5.47 11.80
CA LEU A 106 1.86 5.49 12.55
C LEU A 106 1.63 5.00 13.99
N LEU A 107 2.26 3.89 14.34
CA LEU A 107 2.28 3.33 15.68
C LEU A 107 3.49 3.85 16.44
N HIS A 108 3.25 4.49 17.58
CA HIS A 108 4.25 5.09 18.47
C HIS A 108 4.92 4.03 19.36
N GLU A 109 5.43 2.98 18.74
CA GLU A 109 6.22 1.94 19.38
C GLU A 109 7.72 2.30 19.28
N ASP A 110 8.58 1.57 20.00
CA ASP A 110 10.04 1.71 19.91
C ASP A 110 10.65 0.37 19.44
N PRO A 111 11.10 0.25 18.18
CA PRO A 111 11.10 1.27 17.11
C PRO A 111 9.71 1.55 16.51
N PRO A 112 9.49 2.74 15.91
CA PRO A 112 8.20 3.10 15.33
C PRO A 112 7.83 2.17 14.18
N ARG A 113 6.52 1.89 14.08
CA ARG A 113 5.94 1.01 13.05
C ARG A 113 4.87 1.74 12.27
N VAL A 114 4.78 1.46 10.98
CA VAL A 114 3.75 2.01 10.12
C VAL A 114 2.95 0.88 9.52
N ARG A 115 1.63 0.97 9.62
CA ARG A 115 0.70 0.07 8.94
C ARG A 115 0.18 0.70 7.66
N PHE A 116 0.13 -0.08 6.60
CA PHE A 116 -0.62 0.17 5.38
C PHE A 116 -1.80 -0.79 5.37
N ILE A 117 -3.02 -0.30 5.36
CA ILE A 117 -4.23 -1.13 5.44
C ILE A 117 -5.09 -0.83 4.21
N CYS A 118 -5.31 -1.83 3.36
CA CYS A 118 -6.25 -1.69 2.26
C CYS A 118 -7.67 -1.90 2.76
N ILE A 119 -8.53 -0.91 2.48
CA ILE A 119 -9.95 -0.91 2.88
C ILE A 119 -10.77 -1.65 1.81
N ASP A 120 -10.26 -1.80 0.58
CA ASP A 120 -10.97 -2.48 -0.50
C ASP A 120 -10.79 -4.01 -0.43
N PRO A 121 -11.87 -4.78 -0.18
CA PRO A 121 -11.80 -6.24 -0.07
C PRO A 121 -11.49 -6.95 -1.40
N ALA A 122 -11.58 -6.27 -2.55
CA ALA A 122 -11.40 -6.89 -3.88
C ALA A 122 -9.94 -6.89 -4.38
N ILE A 123 -9.00 -6.26 -3.66
CA ILE A 123 -7.62 -6.03 -4.11
C ILE A 123 -6.51 -6.78 -3.31
N PRO A 124 -6.72 -7.92 -2.60
CA PRO A 124 -5.69 -8.50 -1.72
C PRO A 124 -4.34 -8.77 -2.40
N THR A 125 -4.36 -9.21 -3.66
CA THR A 125 -3.15 -9.61 -4.39
C THR A 125 -2.21 -8.45 -4.72
N LYS A 126 -2.66 -7.20 -4.62
CA LYS A 126 -1.84 -6.02 -4.95
C LYS A 126 -1.51 -5.15 -3.74
N VAL A 127 -2.10 -5.41 -2.57
CA VAL A 127 -1.87 -4.62 -1.35
C VAL A 127 -0.40 -4.62 -0.96
N GLN A 128 0.23 -5.80 -0.99
CA GLN A 128 1.66 -5.94 -0.70
C GLN A 128 2.51 -5.05 -1.60
N TYR A 129 2.24 -5.08 -2.91
CA TYR A 129 2.97 -4.26 -3.88
C TYR A 129 2.81 -2.75 -3.61
N GLU A 130 1.58 -2.29 -3.38
CA GLU A 130 1.33 -0.86 -3.15
C GLU A 130 1.93 -0.38 -1.83
N GLY A 131 1.82 -1.19 -0.76
CA GLY A 131 2.43 -0.86 0.52
C GLY A 131 3.96 -0.88 0.50
N ASP A 132 4.57 -1.85 -0.18
CA ASP A 132 6.02 -1.90 -0.36
C ASP A 132 6.52 -0.69 -1.17
N ARG A 133 5.82 -0.32 -2.24
CA ARG A 133 6.10 0.89 -3.03
C ARG A 133 6.03 2.14 -2.14
N PHE A 134 4.95 2.28 -1.37
CA PHE A 134 4.76 3.41 -0.46
C PHE A 134 5.89 3.51 0.56
N PHE A 135 6.23 2.40 1.25
CA PHE A 135 7.31 2.39 2.23
C PHE A 135 8.69 2.64 1.60
N ALA A 136 8.94 2.13 0.40
CA ALA A 136 10.18 2.42 -0.33
C ALA A 136 10.32 3.92 -0.63
N GLU A 137 9.24 4.59 -1.02
CA GLU A 137 9.22 6.03 -1.27
C GLU A 137 9.45 6.83 0.02
N VAL A 138 8.84 6.43 1.14
CA VAL A 138 9.08 7.05 2.46
C VAL A 138 10.55 6.93 2.86
N ARG A 139 11.16 5.75 2.70
CA ARG A 139 12.60 5.56 2.99
C ARG A 139 13.49 6.38 2.06
N SER A 140 13.12 6.49 0.78
CA SER A 140 13.84 7.34 -0.17
C SER A 140 13.83 8.80 0.28
N LEU A 141 12.67 9.29 0.72
CA LEU A 141 12.52 10.66 1.21
C LEU A 141 13.33 10.91 2.50
N LEU A 142 13.29 9.97 3.45
CA LEU A 142 14.03 10.06 4.72
C LEU A 142 15.55 10.01 4.53
N SER A 143 16.03 9.22 3.57
CA SER A 143 17.46 9.13 3.25
C SER A 143 18.01 10.33 2.45
N GLY A 144 17.16 11.31 2.12
CA GLY A 144 17.56 12.51 1.38
C GLY A 144 17.77 12.28 -0.13
N TYR A 145 17.33 11.14 -0.68
CA TYR A 145 17.27 10.96 -2.13
C TYR A 145 16.12 11.82 -2.69
N PRO A 146 16.41 12.78 -3.59
CA PRO A 146 15.42 13.77 -4.01
C PRO A 146 14.28 13.14 -4.83
N ARG A 147 13.11 13.77 -4.75
CA ARG A 147 11.98 13.54 -5.66
C ARG A 147 12.49 13.73 -7.10
N PRO A 148 12.14 12.84 -8.06
CA PRO A 148 12.60 12.99 -9.45
C PRO A 148 12.28 14.38 -10.01
N ALA A 149 13.29 15.05 -10.58
CA ALA A 149 13.24 16.46 -11.02
C ALA A 149 12.10 16.81 -12.02
N HIS A 150 11.47 15.82 -12.65
CA HIS A 150 10.34 16.04 -13.55
C HIS A 150 9.04 16.46 -12.84
N LEU A 151 9.01 16.48 -11.50
CA LEU A 151 7.88 16.93 -10.68
C LEU A 151 8.12 18.29 -9.99
N GLU A 152 9.32 18.87 -10.07
CA GLU A 152 9.54 20.26 -9.61
C GLU A 152 8.90 21.28 -10.57
N ASN A 153 8.79 20.94 -11.86
CA ASN A 153 8.33 21.85 -12.91
C ASN A 153 6.79 21.99 -13.04
N SER A 154 5.98 21.29 -12.24
CA SER A 154 4.51 21.36 -12.34
C SER A 154 3.86 22.42 -11.44
N VAL A 155 4.64 23.11 -10.59
CA VAL A 155 4.13 24.19 -9.72
C VAL A 155 4.25 25.57 -10.37
N ASP A 156 5.17 25.75 -11.33
CA ASP A 156 5.41 27.04 -12.00
C ASP A 156 4.64 27.23 -13.33
N ALA A 157 3.76 26.30 -13.70
CA ALA A 157 2.95 26.40 -14.92
C ALA A 157 1.51 26.85 -14.61
N SER A 158 1.35 27.99 -13.93
CA SER A 158 0.08 28.73 -13.98
C SER A 158 0.27 29.94 -14.89
N PRO A 159 -0.41 30.03 -16.05
CA PRO A 159 -0.36 31.21 -16.88
C PRO A 159 -1.21 32.31 -16.23
N ASP A 160 -0.59 33.49 -16.04
CA ASP A 160 -1.31 34.76 -15.89
C ASP A 160 -2.11 35.11 -17.16
#